data_AF-A0A1X7KS79-F1
#
_entry.id   AF-A0A1X7KS79-F1
#
_cell.length_a   1.000
_cell.length_b   1.000
_cell.length_c   1.000
_cell.angle_alpha   90.00
_cell.angle_beta   90.00
_cell.angle_gamma   90.00
#
_symmetry.space_group_name_H-M   'P 1'
#
loop_
_entity.id
_entity.type
_entity.pdbx_description
1 polymer ?
#
loop_
_entity_poly.entity_id
_entity_poly.type
_entity_poly.pdbx_seq_one_letter_code
_entity_poly.pdbx_strand_id
1 'polypeptide(L)'
;MASLDMILDNNEMVENPTPRVPVSLVLDVSGSMIGAPIDELNRGVEQFFRSLMDDDVARYAAEVNVISFGSDVSQDVEFGPLEKCVVPKLQAIGKTCMGKAVSLALETMERRKDIYKNLGVDYYQPWMVLMTDGKPTDDWEMAALKTSSLVEKGKLTVFPIAIGDNACTDTLANFSPTRSPLKLKELNFSQFFRWLSSSVSRVSQSIPGEKVELDVKGIEGWSRL
;
A
#
# COMPACT_ATOMS: atom_id res chain seq x y z
N MET A 1 -19.43 -4.79 -23.16
CA MET A 1 -18.71 -3.61 -23.68
C MET A 1 -17.51 -3.41 -22.79
N ALA A 2 -16.29 -3.72 -23.24
CA ALA A 2 -15.11 -3.28 -22.51
C ALA A 2 -15.17 -1.74 -22.42
N SER A 3 -15.02 -1.17 -21.22
CA SER A 3 -14.98 0.28 -21.05
C SER A 3 -13.78 0.84 -21.80
N LEU A 4 -13.91 2.06 -22.33
CA LEU A 4 -12.83 2.75 -23.04
C LEU A 4 -11.55 2.82 -22.19
N ASP A 5 -11.70 2.99 -20.88
CA ASP A 5 -10.60 2.98 -19.90
C ASP A 5 -9.83 1.66 -19.91
N MET A 6 -10.53 0.53 -20.02
CA MET A 6 -9.92 -0.80 -20.08
C MET A 6 -9.11 -1.01 -21.37
N ILE A 7 -9.55 -0.41 -22.49
CA ILE A 7 -8.84 -0.49 -23.77
C ILE A 7 -7.58 0.39 -23.75
N LEU A 8 -7.65 1.56 -23.12
CA LEU A 8 -6.52 2.48 -22.98
C LEU A 8 -5.46 1.92 -22.03
N ASP A 9 -5.87 1.36 -20.89
CA ASP A 9 -4.98 0.65 -19.97
C ASP A 9 -4.27 -0.51 -20.66
N ASN A 10 -5.00 -1.31 -21.46
CA ASN A 10 -4.41 -2.41 -22.20
C ASN A 10 -3.32 -1.94 -23.18
N ASN A 11 -3.54 -0.82 -23.88
CA ASN A 11 -2.57 -0.35 -24.88
C ASN A 11 -1.29 0.20 -24.23
N GLU A 12 -1.40 0.92 -23.12
CA GLU A 12 -0.24 1.45 -22.39
C GLU A 12 0.59 0.36 -21.69
N MET A 13 -0.06 -0.71 -21.22
CA MET A 13 0.64 -1.83 -20.61
C MET A 13 1.35 -2.73 -21.63
N VAL A 14 0.85 -2.79 -22.86
CA VAL A 14 1.51 -3.50 -23.96
C VAL A 14 2.71 -2.73 -24.50
N GLU A 15 2.69 -1.39 -24.47
CA GLU A 15 3.79 -0.56 -24.95
C GLU A 15 4.96 -0.46 -23.95
N ASN A 16 4.72 -0.73 -22.66
CA ASN A 16 5.72 -0.65 -21.60
C ASN A 16 6.09 -2.05 -21.07
N PRO A 17 7.25 -2.62 -21.47
CA PRO A 17 7.67 -3.98 -21.11
C PRO A 17 8.12 -4.12 -19.65
N THR A 18 8.13 -3.04 -18.87
CA THR A 18 8.63 -3.05 -17.48
C THR A 18 7.69 -3.85 -16.57
N PRO A 19 8.20 -4.87 -15.84
CA PRO A 19 7.39 -5.62 -14.89
C PRO A 19 6.77 -4.72 -13.81
N ARG A 20 5.51 -4.98 -13.47
CA ARG A 20 4.73 -4.11 -12.57
C ARG A 20 4.94 -4.40 -11.10
N VAL A 21 5.03 -3.36 -10.27
CA VAL A 21 5.05 -3.43 -8.80
C VAL A 21 3.73 -2.85 -8.26
N PRO A 22 2.71 -3.69 -8.01
CA PRO A 22 1.45 -3.22 -7.44
C PRO A 22 1.60 -2.93 -5.94
N VAL A 23 1.38 -1.67 -5.54
CA VAL A 23 1.42 -1.20 -4.15
C VAL A 23 0.05 -0.65 -3.75
N SER A 24 -0.61 -1.24 -2.75
CA SER A 24 -1.80 -0.64 -2.15
C SER A 24 -1.47 0.01 -0.82
N LEU A 25 -1.71 1.31 -0.72
CA LEU A 25 -1.75 2.05 0.52
C LEU A 25 -3.15 1.90 1.12
N VAL A 26 -3.25 1.37 2.34
CA VAL A 26 -4.49 1.19 3.09
C VAL A 26 -4.37 2.05 4.34
N LEU A 27 -5.00 3.23 4.30
CA LEU A 27 -4.68 4.36 5.15
C LEU A 27 -5.84 4.70 6.08
N ASP A 28 -5.59 4.63 7.38
CA ASP A 28 -6.53 5.06 8.40
C ASP A 28 -6.73 6.58 8.34
N VAL A 29 -7.98 7.00 8.23
CA VAL A 29 -8.44 8.38 8.29
C VAL A 29 -9.51 8.55 9.35
N SER A 30 -9.50 7.74 10.40
CA SER A 30 -10.44 7.82 11.51
C SER A 30 -10.23 9.07 12.37
N GLY A 31 -11.10 9.28 13.36
CA GLY A 31 -11.02 10.42 14.27
C GLY A 31 -9.71 10.55 15.05
N SER A 32 -8.95 9.46 15.25
CA SER A 32 -7.64 9.53 15.92
C SER A 32 -6.57 10.21 15.08
N MET A 33 -6.80 10.35 13.78
CA MET A 33 -5.89 11.01 12.83
C MET A 33 -6.05 12.53 12.78
N ILE A 34 -7.06 13.09 13.46
CA ILE A 34 -7.35 14.54 13.46
C ILE A 34 -6.13 15.34 13.96
N GLY A 35 -5.78 16.40 13.24
CA GLY A 35 -4.67 17.29 13.55
C GLY A 35 -3.39 16.92 12.81
N ALA A 36 -2.26 16.90 13.51
CA ALA A 36 -0.96 16.64 12.90
C ALA A 36 -0.85 15.30 12.14
N PRO A 37 -1.42 14.16 12.60
CA PRO A 37 -1.24 12.88 11.91
C PRO A 37 -1.76 12.86 10.46
N ILE A 38 -2.97 13.38 10.20
CA ILE A 38 -3.52 13.41 8.84
C ILE A 38 -2.76 14.38 7.92
N ASP A 39 -2.26 15.49 8.45
CA ASP A 39 -1.44 16.44 7.69
C ASP A 39 -0.09 15.83 7.28
N GLU A 40 0.58 15.14 8.20
CA GLU A 40 1.83 14.43 7.92
C GLU A 40 1.62 13.22 7.00
N LEU A 41 0.51 12.50 7.15
CA LEU A 41 0.14 11.42 6.23
C LEU A 41 -0.04 11.95 4.81
N ASN A 42 -0.80 13.04 4.63
CA ASN A 42 -0.98 13.68 3.33
C ASN A 42 0.35 14.10 2.70
N ARG A 43 1.23 14.76 3.48
CA ARG A 43 2.58 15.14 3.03
C ARG A 43 3.41 13.94 2.61
N GLY A 44 3.37 12.87 3.40
CA GLY A 44 4.08 11.63 3.13
C GLY A 44 3.62 10.94 1.85
N VAL A 45 2.30 10.84 1.64
CA VAL A 45 1.72 10.28 0.41
C VAL A 45 2.09 11.14 -0.80
N GLU A 46 1.97 12.46 -0.72
CA GLU A 46 2.38 13.35 -1.82
C GLU A 46 3.87 13.20 -2.16
N GLN A 47 4.73 13.12 -1.15
CA GLN A 47 6.16 12.87 -1.33
C GLN A 47 6.44 11.50 -1.95
N PHE A 48 5.69 10.46 -1.56
CA PHE A 48 5.80 9.11 -2.13
C PHE A 48 5.54 9.13 -3.64
N PHE A 49 4.40 9.67 -4.07
CA PHE A 49 4.05 9.77 -5.48
C PHE A 49 5.08 10.58 -6.27
N ARG A 50 5.52 11.74 -5.74
CA ARG A 50 6.61 12.52 -6.35
C ARG A 50 7.89 11.71 -6.52
N SER A 51 8.31 11.00 -5.46
CA SER A 51 9.54 10.20 -5.51
C SER A 51 9.47 9.06 -6.52
N LEU A 52 8.31 8.42 -6.68
CA LEU A 52 8.11 7.40 -7.70
C LEU A 52 8.12 8.00 -9.11
N MET A 53 7.49 9.17 -9.30
CA MET A 53 7.54 9.87 -10.58
C MET A 53 8.96 10.35 -10.91
N ASP A 54 9.78 10.77 -9.95
CA ASP A 54 11.13 11.26 -10.22
C ASP A 54 12.15 10.14 -10.54
N ASP A 55 11.80 8.87 -10.31
CA ASP A 55 12.64 7.71 -10.61
C ASP A 55 12.31 7.11 -11.99
N ASP A 56 13.29 7.05 -12.88
CA ASP A 56 13.13 6.65 -14.29
C ASP A 56 12.58 5.23 -14.48
N VAL A 57 12.79 4.32 -13.52
CA VAL A 57 12.29 2.93 -13.61
C VAL A 57 11.01 2.78 -12.82
N ALA A 58 10.97 3.32 -11.59
CA ALA A 58 9.81 3.19 -10.72
C ALA A 58 8.58 3.90 -11.29
N ARG A 59 8.75 5.01 -12.02
CA ARG A 59 7.66 5.72 -12.71
C ARG A 59 6.82 4.78 -13.58
N TYR A 60 7.49 3.88 -14.29
CA TYR A 60 6.87 2.97 -15.26
C TYR A 60 6.56 1.59 -14.68
N ALA A 61 7.20 1.20 -13.57
CA ALA A 61 6.99 -0.07 -12.92
C ALA A 61 5.90 -0.03 -11.86
N ALA A 62 5.87 1.04 -11.04
CA ALA A 62 5.01 1.12 -9.88
C ALA A 62 3.58 1.48 -10.28
N GLU A 63 2.62 0.72 -9.75
CA GLU A 63 1.21 1.09 -9.82
C GLU A 63 0.66 1.18 -8.40
N VAL A 64 0.08 2.32 -8.06
CA VAL A 64 -0.32 2.62 -6.69
C VAL A 64 -1.83 2.70 -6.59
N ASN A 65 -2.39 1.93 -5.65
CA ASN A 65 -3.77 2.02 -5.22
C ASN A 65 -3.82 2.67 -3.85
N VAL A 66 -4.70 3.65 -3.65
CA VAL A 66 -4.89 4.31 -2.34
C VAL A 66 -6.30 4.02 -1.87
N ILE A 67 -6.41 3.35 -0.72
CA ILE A 67 -7.66 3.11 -0.04
C ILE A 67 -7.59 3.82 1.30
N SER A 68 -8.48 4.77 1.54
CA SER A 68 -8.67 5.35 2.86
C SER A 68 -9.83 4.70 3.59
N PHE A 69 -9.74 4.64 4.91
CA PHE A 69 -10.82 4.09 5.74
C PHE A 69 -11.01 4.85 7.03
N GLY A 70 -12.27 5.18 7.31
CA GLY A 70 -12.75 5.78 8.54
C GLY A 70 -14.07 5.12 8.93
N SER A 71 -15.15 5.90 8.99
CA SER A 71 -16.52 5.34 9.06
C SER A 71 -16.92 4.57 7.79
N ASP A 72 -16.40 5.01 6.65
CA ASP A 72 -16.59 4.40 5.35
C ASP A 72 -15.23 4.07 4.74
N VAL A 73 -15.22 3.23 3.69
CA VAL A 73 -14.02 2.85 2.94
C VAL A 73 -14.12 3.46 1.55
N SER A 74 -13.07 4.15 1.12
CA SER A 74 -12.97 4.77 -0.20
C SER A 74 -11.73 4.26 -0.92
N GLN A 75 -11.85 3.97 -2.22
CA GLN A 75 -10.71 3.77 -3.10
C GLN A 75 -10.42 5.12 -3.78
N ASP A 76 -9.51 5.89 -3.21
CA ASP A 76 -9.23 7.26 -3.63
C ASP A 76 -8.33 7.33 -4.87
N VAL A 77 -7.52 6.30 -5.11
CA VAL A 77 -6.70 6.14 -6.31
C VAL A 77 -6.78 4.69 -6.75
N GLU A 78 -7.11 4.44 -8.01
CA GLU A 78 -7.08 3.11 -8.61
C GLU A 78 -5.69 2.78 -9.17
N PHE A 79 -5.38 1.49 -9.29
CA PHE A 79 -4.15 1.05 -9.97
C PHE A 79 -4.12 1.54 -11.42
N GLY A 80 -3.00 2.13 -11.82
CA GLY A 80 -2.78 2.62 -13.18
C GLY A 80 -1.45 3.38 -13.28
N PRO A 81 -1.19 4.01 -14.45
CA PRO A 81 -0.01 4.83 -14.66
C PRO A 81 0.04 6.00 -13.67
N LEU A 82 1.19 6.21 -13.04
CA LEU A 82 1.36 7.25 -12.02
C LEU A 82 1.08 8.65 -12.54
N GLU A 83 1.34 8.91 -13.82
CA GLU A 83 1.10 10.20 -14.48
C GLU A 83 -0.38 10.57 -14.57
N LYS A 84 -1.28 9.58 -14.47
CA LYS A 84 -2.73 9.77 -14.47
C LYS A 84 -3.33 9.84 -13.08
N CYS A 85 -2.56 9.49 -12.04
CA CYS A 85 -3.03 9.51 -10.67
C CYS A 85 -3.14 10.94 -10.15
N VAL A 86 -4.28 11.28 -9.57
CA VAL A 86 -4.45 12.50 -8.77
C VAL A 86 -4.28 12.13 -7.30
N VAL A 87 -3.24 12.65 -6.65
CA VAL A 87 -2.99 12.38 -5.23
C VAL A 87 -4.12 12.98 -4.39
N PRO A 88 -4.85 12.17 -3.60
CA PRO A 88 -6.00 12.64 -2.85
C PRO A 88 -5.56 13.46 -1.63
N LYS A 89 -6.39 14.42 -1.24
CA LYS A 89 -6.28 15.07 0.07
C LYS A 89 -7.18 14.34 1.06
N LEU A 90 -6.56 13.52 1.91
CA LEU A 90 -7.23 12.72 2.92
C LEU A 90 -7.75 13.60 4.06
N GLN A 91 -8.90 13.24 4.61
CA GLN A 91 -9.54 13.96 5.72
C GLN A 91 -9.89 12.98 6.84
N ALA A 92 -9.51 13.34 8.06
CA ALA A 92 -9.77 12.52 9.24
C ALA A 92 -11.23 12.64 9.69
N ILE A 93 -11.98 11.55 9.65
CA ILE A 93 -13.38 11.48 10.07
C ILE A 93 -13.78 10.07 10.53
N GLY A 94 -14.52 10.03 11.65
CA GLY A 94 -15.35 8.89 11.98
C GLY A 94 -14.62 7.71 12.64
N LYS A 95 -15.14 6.50 12.40
CA LYS A 95 -14.71 5.23 13.00
C LYS A 95 -13.52 4.62 12.25
N THR A 96 -13.25 3.33 12.45
CA THR A 96 -12.10 2.61 11.87
C THR A 96 -12.57 1.28 11.28
N CYS A 97 -13.11 1.30 10.06
CA CYS A 97 -13.58 0.11 9.33
C CYS A 97 -12.43 -0.62 8.61
N MET A 98 -11.47 -1.14 9.38
CA MET A 98 -10.24 -1.73 8.88
C MET A 98 -10.46 -3.05 8.12
N GLY A 99 -11.34 -3.93 8.60
CA GLY A 99 -11.60 -5.23 7.96
C GLY A 99 -12.14 -5.08 6.54
N LYS A 100 -13.07 -4.15 6.33
CA LYS A 100 -13.59 -3.77 5.02
C LYS A 100 -12.51 -3.19 4.11
N ALA A 101 -11.65 -2.31 4.65
CA ALA A 101 -10.57 -1.68 3.88
C ALA A 101 -9.56 -2.69 3.35
N VAL A 102 -9.13 -3.62 4.22
CA VAL A 102 -8.22 -4.71 3.83
C VAL A 102 -8.87 -5.64 2.82
N SER A 103 -10.17 -5.95 2.99
CA SER A 103 -10.90 -6.78 2.03
C SER A 103 -10.98 -6.12 0.65
N LEU A 104 -11.27 -4.83 0.58
CA LEU A 104 -11.27 -4.07 -0.67
C LEU A 104 -9.89 -4.06 -1.32
N ALA A 105 -8.82 -3.86 -0.53
CA ALA A 105 -7.44 -3.87 -1.03
C ALA A 105 -7.06 -5.23 -1.63
N LEU A 106 -7.45 -6.33 -0.98
CA LEU A 106 -7.24 -7.69 -1.53
C LEU A 106 -7.98 -7.90 -2.85
N GLU A 107 -9.23 -7.41 -2.94
CA GLU A 107 -10.04 -7.52 -4.15
C GLU A 107 -9.44 -6.72 -5.31
N THR A 108 -9.05 -5.45 -5.06
CA THR A 108 -8.48 -4.58 -6.10
C THR A 108 -7.13 -5.10 -6.58
N MET A 109 -6.30 -5.64 -5.67
CA MET A 109 -5.03 -6.29 -6.04
C MET A 109 -5.24 -7.53 -6.89
N GLU A 110 -6.16 -8.43 -6.51
CA GLU A 110 -6.39 -9.65 -7.30
C GLU A 110 -6.92 -9.32 -8.69
N ARG A 111 -7.86 -8.37 -8.77
CA ARG A 111 -8.38 -7.87 -10.06
C ARG A 111 -7.26 -7.32 -10.94
N ARG A 112 -6.35 -6.52 -10.38
CA ARG A 112 -5.24 -5.95 -11.13
C ARG A 112 -4.24 -7.03 -11.58
N LYS A 113 -3.96 -8.01 -10.74
CA LYS A 113 -3.13 -9.17 -11.11
C LYS A 113 -3.73 -9.99 -12.25
N ASP A 114 -5.04 -10.15 -12.28
CA ASP A 114 -5.71 -10.85 -13.38
C ASP A 114 -5.58 -10.08 -14.69
N ILE A 115 -5.63 -8.74 -14.65
CA ILE A 115 -5.32 -7.89 -15.81
C ILE A 115 -3.87 -8.14 -16.28
N TYR A 116 -2.88 -8.12 -15.38
CA TYR A 116 -1.49 -8.43 -15.73
C TYR A 116 -1.35 -9.78 -16.44
N LYS A 117 -1.94 -10.84 -15.86
CA LYS A 117 -1.90 -12.20 -16.43
C LYS A 117 -2.54 -12.25 -17.82
N ASN A 118 -3.69 -11.60 -17.99
CA ASN A 118 -4.43 -11.61 -19.26
C ASN A 118 -3.68 -10.86 -20.38
N LEU A 119 -2.90 -9.84 -20.01
CA LEU A 119 -2.08 -9.06 -20.95
C LEU A 119 -0.66 -9.63 -21.15
N GLY A 120 -0.29 -10.68 -20.42
CA GLY A 120 1.06 -11.24 -20.46
C GLY A 120 2.13 -10.31 -19.88
N VAL A 121 1.74 -9.42 -18.97
CA VAL A 121 2.64 -8.48 -18.30
C VAL A 121 3.17 -9.12 -17.02
N ASP A 122 4.49 -9.19 -16.89
CA ASP A 122 5.12 -9.67 -15.66
C ASP A 122 4.89 -8.69 -14.51
N TYR A 123 4.81 -9.22 -13.29
CA TYR A 123 4.64 -8.41 -12.10
C TYR A 123 5.33 -9.02 -10.89
N TYR A 124 5.76 -8.15 -9.98
CA TYR A 124 6.33 -8.51 -8.70
C TYR A 124 5.24 -8.83 -7.68
N GLN A 125 5.62 -9.50 -6.59
CA GLN A 125 4.72 -9.78 -5.48
C GLN A 125 4.09 -8.48 -4.95
N PRO A 126 2.74 -8.37 -4.87
CA PRO A 126 2.06 -7.16 -4.42
C PRO A 126 2.38 -6.77 -2.99
N TRP A 127 2.36 -5.46 -2.74
CA TRP A 127 2.64 -4.85 -1.44
C TRP A 127 1.39 -4.18 -0.90
N MET A 128 1.00 -4.52 0.33
CA MET A 128 -0.03 -3.83 1.09
C MET A 128 0.62 -3.08 2.24
N VAL A 129 0.49 -1.75 2.25
CA VAL A 129 0.91 -0.92 3.38
C VAL A 129 -0.33 -0.60 4.19
N LEU A 130 -0.48 -1.20 5.37
CA LEU A 130 -1.61 -0.97 6.25
C LEU A 130 -1.19 -0.03 7.38
N MET A 131 -1.67 1.21 7.36
CA MET A 131 -1.31 2.24 8.34
C MET A 131 -2.51 2.58 9.21
N THR A 132 -2.43 2.33 10.53
CA THR A 132 -3.54 2.55 11.48
C THR A 132 -3.04 2.61 12.92
N ASP A 133 -3.85 3.14 13.83
CA ASP A 133 -3.65 2.95 15.28
C ASP A 133 -4.10 1.55 15.76
N GLY A 134 -4.63 0.69 14.89
CA GLY A 134 -4.88 -0.73 15.15
C GLY A 134 -6.16 -1.02 15.93
N LYS A 135 -7.11 -0.08 16.05
CA LYS A 135 -8.38 -0.30 16.76
C LYS A 135 -9.57 -0.48 15.80
N PRO A 136 -9.72 -1.67 15.17
CA PRO A 136 -10.85 -1.93 14.28
C PRO A 136 -12.18 -1.80 15.00
N THR A 137 -13.20 -1.40 14.24
CA THR A 137 -14.60 -1.29 14.70
C THR A 137 -15.55 -2.21 13.93
N ASP A 138 -15.01 -3.07 13.07
CA ASP A 138 -15.69 -4.03 12.21
C ASP A 138 -15.08 -5.44 12.33
N ASP A 139 -15.69 -6.43 11.68
CA ASP A 139 -15.22 -7.82 11.67
C ASP A 139 -13.96 -7.95 10.79
N TRP A 140 -12.80 -7.88 11.42
CA TRP A 140 -11.49 -7.76 10.74
C TRP A 140 -10.74 -9.10 10.66
N GLU A 141 -11.09 -10.07 11.50
CA GLU A 141 -10.37 -11.34 11.68
C GLU A 141 -10.34 -12.16 10.38
N MET A 142 -11.44 -12.17 9.62
CA MET A 142 -11.50 -12.85 8.33
C MET A 142 -10.58 -12.21 7.30
N ALA A 143 -10.41 -10.89 7.32
CA ALA A 143 -9.48 -10.18 6.45
C ALA A 143 -8.03 -10.49 6.85
N ALA A 144 -7.73 -10.48 8.15
CA ALA A 144 -6.42 -10.85 8.70
C ALA A 144 -6.01 -12.29 8.40
N LEU A 145 -6.93 -13.26 8.51
CA LEU A 145 -6.68 -14.65 8.13
C LEU A 145 -6.34 -14.78 6.64
N LYS A 146 -7.06 -14.05 5.77
CA LYS A 146 -6.79 -14.03 4.33
C LYS A 146 -5.44 -13.43 4.01
N THR A 147 -5.10 -12.26 4.58
CA THR A 147 -3.78 -11.63 4.35
C THR A 147 -2.66 -12.53 4.85
N SER A 148 -2.78 -13.09 6.05
CA SER A 148 -1.80 -14.02 6.63
C SER A 148 -1.54 -15.22 5.73
N SER A 149 -2.61 -15.88 5.25
CA SER A 149 -2.46 -17.01 4.33
C SER A 149 -1.77 -16.63 3.02
N LEU A 150 -2.03 -15.43 2.48
CA LEU A 150 -1.36 -14.94 1.27
C LEU A 150 0.11 -14.61 1.52
N VAL A 151 0.43 -14.05 2.69
CA VAL A 151 1.81 -13.75 3.10
C VAL A 151 2.63 -15.03 3.24
N GLU A 152 2.12 -16.04 3.93
CA GLU A 152 2.78 -17.35 4.09
C GLU A 152 3.03 -18.05 2.76
N LYS A 153 2.10 -17.89 1.80
CA LYS A 153 2.22 -18.43 0.44
C LYS A 153 3.14 -17.60 -0.47
N GLY A 154 3.74 -16.52 0.03
CA GLY A 154 4.57 -15.60 -0.78
C GLY A 154 3.80 -14.89 -1.88
N LYS A 155 2.48 -14.69 -1.71
CA LYS A 155 1.60 -14.04 -2.70
C LYS A 155 1.30 -12.58 -2.39
N LEU A 156 1.61 -12.13 -1.17
CA LEU A 156 1.38 -10.78 -0.70
C LEU A 156 2.48 -10.40 0.30
N THR A 157 2.99 -9.18 0.23
CA THR A 157 3.81 -8.60 1.29
C THR A 157 2.97 -7.57 2.02
N VAL A 158 2.87 -7.67 3.35
CA VAL A 158 2.12 -6.71 4.18
C VAL A 158 3.10 -5.94 5.05
N PHE A 159 3.00 -4.61 5.02
CA PHE A 159 3.69 -3.69 5.92
C PHE A 159 2.70 -3.14 6.94
N PRO A 160 2.60 -3.78 8.12
CA PRO A 160 1.80 -3.25 9.22
C PRO A 160 2.50 -2.04 9.84
N ILE A 161 1.92 -0.84 9.72
CA ILE A 161 2.44 0.40 10.29
C ILE A 161 1.49 0.92 11.37
N ALA A 162 1.99 0.95 12.60
CA ALA A 162 1.29 1.43 13.77
C ALA A 162 1.47 2.96 13.93
N ILE A 163 0.36 3.68 14.03
CA ILE A 163 0.34 5.14 14.17
C ILE A 163 0.03 5.54 15.61
N GLY A 164 0.93 6.34 16.19
CA GLY A 164 0.78 6.89 17.55
C GLY A 164 1.18 5.93 18.66
N ASP A 165 1.36 6.47 19.86
CA ASP A 165 1.90 5.73 21.01
C ASP A 165 0.92 4.67 21.57
N ASN A 166 -0.38 4.87 21.35
CA ASN A 166 -1.44 3.99 21.86
C ASN A 166 -1.94 2.97 20.82
N ALA A 167 -1.12 2.71 19.80
CA ALA A 167 -1.50 1.80 18.73
C ALA A 167 -1.58 0.34 19.22
N CYS A 168 -2.64 -0.36 18.83
CA CYS A 168 -2.84 -1.78 19.14
C CYS A 168 -2.05 -2.64 18.13
N THR A 169 -0.77 -2.84 18.43
CA THR A 169 0.11 -3.66 17.58
C THR A 169 -0.29 -5.13 17.56
N ASP A 170 -0.89 -5.65 18.64
CA ASP A 170 -1.29 -7.06 18.68
C ASP A 170 -2.34 -7.38 17.60
N THR A 171 -3.35 -6.52 17.46
CA THR A 171 -4.33 -6.63 16.37
C THR A 171 -3.66 -6.50 15.01
N LEU A 172 -2.78 -5.51 14.83
CA LEU A 172 -2.14 -5.25 13.54
C LEU A 172 -1.20 -6.39 13.11
N ALA A 173 -0.56 -7.07 14.06
CA ALA A 173 0.33 -8.21 13.79
C ALA A 173 -0.41 -9.40 13.14
N ASN A 174 -1.71 -9.55 13.38
CA ASN A 174 -2.51 -10.62 12.79
C ASN A 174 -2.64 -10.52 11.26
N PHE A 175 -2.31 -9.37 10.65
CA PHE A 175 -2.36 -9.20 9.21
C PHE A 175 -1.08 -9.65 8.50
N SER A 176 0.03 -9.84 9.23
CA SER A 176 1.34 -10.15 8.67
C SER A 176 2.15 -11.09 9.58
N PRO A 177 2.13 -12.42 9.35
CA PRO A 177 2.82 -13.39 10.20
C PRO A 177 4.34 -13.32 10.09
N THR A 178 4.88 -12.67 9.06
CA THR A 178 6.33 -12.58 8.79
C THR A 178 6.93 -11.23 9.16
N ARG A 179 6.11 -10.22 9.50
CA ARG A 179 6.59 -8.87 9.85
C ARG A 179 5.83 -8.33 11.04
N SER A 180 6.55 -7.98 12.09
CA SER A 180 6.00 -7.25 13.22
C SER A 180 5.57 -5.83 12.81
N PRO A 181 4.49 -5.29 13.42
CA PRO A 181 4.10 -3.90 13.26
C PRO A 181 5.23 -2.92 13.54
N LEU A 182 5.44 -1.98 12.62
CA LEU A 182 6.40 -0.89 12.77
C LEU A 182 5.70 0.31 13.39
N LYS A 183 6.16 0.78 14.55
CA LYS A 183 5.64 2.02 15.15
C LYS A 183 6.39 3.22 14.60
N LEU A 184 5.67 4.19 14.03
CA LEU A 184 6.30 5.45 13.59
C LEU A 184 6.62 6.33 14.80
N LYS A 185 7.91 6.60 15.05
CA LYS A 185 8.33 7.61 16.03
C LYS A 185 7.95 9.00 15.54
N GLU A 186 7.34 9.81 16.41
CA GLU A 186 7.06 11.24 16.16
C GLU A 186 6.26 11.51 14.86
N LEU A 187 5.42 10.57 14.41
CA LEU A 187 4.64 10.70 13.16
C LEU A 187 5.52 10.91 11.92
N ASN A 188 6.67 10.26 11.83
CA ASN A 188 7.59 10.44 10.71
C ASN A 188 7.19 9.66 9.44
N PHE A 189 5.98 9.94 8.93
CA PHE A 189 5.43 9.35 7.70
C PHE A 189 6.36 9.58 6.51
N SER A 190 6.91 10.79 6.39
CA SER A 190 7.80 11.20 5.30
C SER A 190 9.03 10.29 5.15
N GLN A 191 9.65 9.87 6.26
CA GLN A 191 10.78 8.93 6.19
C GLN A 191 10.36 7.53 5.78
N PHE A 192 9.21 7.04 6.30
CA PHE A 192 8.67 5.77 5.88
C PHE A 192 8.38 5.74 4.38
N PHE A 193 7.70 6.77 3.85
CA PHE A 193 7.37 6.85 2.43
C PHE A 193 8.60 7.01 1.53
N ARG A 194 9.66 7.70 1.99
CA ARG A 194 10.95 7.73 1.30
C ARG A 194 11.62 6.37 1.25
N TRP A 195 11.59 5.63 2.36
CA TRP A 195 12.09 4.26 2.38
C TRP A 195 11.26 3.35 1.46
N LEU A 196 9.94 3.53 1.44
CA LEU A 196 9.03 2.76 0.58
C LEU A 196 9.31 3.03 -0.91
N SER A 197 9.41 4.30 -1.33
CA SER A 197 9.73 4.63 -2.73
C SER A 197 11.10 4.09 -3.14
N SER A 198 12.10 4.21 -2.28
CA SER A 198 13.44 3.63 -2.50
C SER A 198 13.39 2.10 -2.63
N SER A 199 12.51 1.45 -1.86
CA SER A 199 12.31 0.01 -1.91
C SER A 199 11.62 -0.43 -3.21
N VAL A 200 10.59 0.30 -3.64
CA VAL A 200 9.92 0.06 -4.94
C VAL A 200 10.91 0.21 -6.08
N SER A 201 11.74 1.27 -6.08
CA SER A 201 12.79 1.48 -7.09
C SER A 201 13.76 0.29 -7.16
N ARG A 202 14.29 -0.17 -6.01
CA ARG A 202 15.16 -1.36 -5.99
C ARG A 202 14.49 -2.62 -6.53
N VAL A 203 13.23 -2.87 -6.17
CA VAL A 203 12.49 -4.03 -6.67
C VAL A 203 12.22 -3.90 -8.16
N SER A 204 11.88 -2.72 -8.66
CA SER A 204 11.63 -2.49 -10.08
C SER A 204 12.85 -2.78 -10.98
N GLN A 205 14.05 -2.72 -10.42
CA GLN A 205 15.32 -3.00 -11.10
C GLN A 205 15.81 -4.45 -10.90
N SER A 206 15.06 -5.29 -10.18
CA SER A 206 15.41 -6.69 -9.90
C SER A 206 14.83 -7.65 -10.94
N ILE A 207 14.97 -8.97 -10.73
CA ILE A 207 14.34 -9.98 -11.59
C ILE A 207 12.99 -10.39 -11.00
N PRO A 208 11.87 -10.32 -11.77
CA PRO A 208 10.59 -10.82 -11.32
C PRO A 208 10.67 -12.29 -10.88
N GLY A 209 10.13 -12.60 -9.70
CA GLY A 209 10.19 -13.94 -9.10
C GLY A 209 11.42 -14.20 -8.21
N GLU A 210 12.42 -13.31 -8.22
CA GLU A 210 13.49 -13.33 -7.22
C GLU A 210 12.98 -12.77 -5.88
N LYS A 211 13.39 -13.39 -4.78
CA LYS A 211 13.11 -12.86 -3.44
C LYS A 211 14.01 -11.67 -3.19
N VAL A 212 13.51 -10.46 -3.40
CA VAL A 212 14.20 -9.25 -2.96
C VAL A 212 14.05 -9.12 -1.45
N GLU A 213 15.14 -9.28 -0.71
CA GLU A 213 15.16 -8.93 0.71
C GLU A 213 15.03 -7.42 0.85
N LEU A 214 13.89 -6.99 1.39
CA LEU A 214 13.70 -5.61 1.76
C LEU A 214 14.48 -5.34 3.04
N ASP A 215 15.45 -4.43 2.95
CA ASP A 215 16.20 -3.96 4.11
C ASP A 215 15.27 -3.17 5.05
N VAL A 216 14.60 -3.92 5.92
CA VAL A 216 13.81 -3.41 7.03
C VAL A 216 14.68 -2.97 8.21
N LYS A 217 15.99 -3.29 8.24
CA LYS A 217 16.92 -2.79 9.27
C LYS A 217 17.16 -1.29 9.11
N GLY A 218 17.08 -0.77 7.89
CA GLY A 218 17.02 0.67 7.64
C GLY A 218 15.87 1.37 8.38
N ILE A 219 14.77 0.65 8.70
CA ILE A 219 13.60 1.19 9.41
C ILE A 219 13.81 1.24 10.93
N GLU A 220 14.65 0.36 11.49
CA GLU A 220 14.89 0.25 12.94
C GLU A 220 15.41 1.57 13.57
N GLY A 221 16.02 2.45 12.77
CA GLY A 221 16.50 3.77 13.23
C GLY A 221 15.40 4.76 13.63
N TRP A 222 14.15 4.56 13.18
CA TRP A 222 13.02 5.48 13.41
C TRP A 222 11.77 4.79 13.94
N SER A 223 11.81 3.47 14.13
CA SER A 223 10.76 2.70 14.76
C SER A 223 11.18 2.22 16.15
N ARG A 224 10.29 2.26 17.14
CA ARG A 224 10.47 1.48 18.36
C ARG A 224 9.82 0.11 18.15
N LEU A 225 10.58 -0.95 18.42
CA LEU A 225 10.05 -2.31 18.58
C LEU A 225 8.99 -2.32 19.70
#